data_AF-A0A2P6RI38-F1
#
_entry.id   AF-A0A2P6RI38-F1
#
_cell.length_a   1.000
_cell.length_b   1.000
_cell.length_c   1.000
_cell.angle_alpha   90.00
_cell.angle_beta   90.00
_cell.angle_gamma   90.00
#
_symmetry.space_group_name_H-M   'P 1'
#
loop_
_entity.id
_entity.type
_entity.pdbx_description
1 polymer ?
#
loop_
_entity_poly.entity_id
_entity_poly.type
_entity_poly.pdbx_seq_one_letter_code
_entity_poly.pdbx_strand_id
1 'polypeptide(L)'
;MLCKRSSTRWATTYDQIRIFKELYYNEGVRSPTVEQVQRISFQLKQYGKIKSKNVFYWFRNHRAREKQKKKRFTSDVPVPMQRSGLVGNGNGTN
;
A
#
# COMPACT_ATOMS: atom_id res chain seq x y z
N MET A 1 20.49 -16.52 0.87
CA MET A 1 21.08 -15.21 0.54
C MET A 1 20.17 -14.12 1.09
N LEU A 2 20.54 -13.45 2.19
CA LEU A 2 19.75 -12.34 2.73
C LEU A 2 19.81 -11.18 1.74
N CYS A 3 18.69 -10.91 1.07
CA CYS A 3 18.52 -9.70 0.29
C CYS A 3 18.64 -8.51 1.24
N LYS A 4 19.83 -7.93 1.36
CA LYS A 4 20.04 -6.56 1.86
C LYS A 4 19.34 -5.63 0.88
N ARG A 5 18.01 -5.57 0.97
CA ARG A 5 17.23 -4.47 0.41
C ARG A 5 17.75 -3.27 1.19
N SER A 6 18.57 -2.45 0.55
CA SER A 6 18.98 -1.13 1.01
C SER A 6 17.69 -0.36 1.30
N SER A 7 17.21 -0.53 2.52
CA SER A 7 15.92 -0.06 2.96
C SER A 7 16.12 1.38 3.35
N THR A 8 16.24 2.24 2.34
CA THR A 8 15.92 3.67 2.45
C THR A 8 14.40 3.82 2.61
N ARG A 9 13.78 2.95 3.42
CA ARG A 9 12.41 3.11 3.88
C ARG A 9 12.44 4.33 4.76
N TRP A 10 11.77 5.37 4.29
CA TRP A 10 11.51 6.54 5.11
C TRP A 10 10.85 6.08 6.41
N ALA A 11 11.53 6.32 7.53
CA ALA A 11 11.01 6.08 8.86
C ALA A 11 10.12 7.28 9.23
N THR A 12 8.81 7.05 9.26
CA THR A 12 7.82 8.07 9.62
C THR A 12 7.82 8.25 11.12
N THR A 13 7.96 9.48 11.61
CA THR A 13 7.80 9.76 13.05
C THR A 13 6.35 9.57 13.48
N TYR A 14 6.13 9.33 14.77
CA TYR A 14 4.77 9.14 15.31
C TYR A 14 3.88 10.35 15.02
N ASP A 15 4.41 11.56 15.20
CA ASP A 15 3.70 12.81 14.89
C ASP A 15 3.36 12.94 13.41
N GLN A 16 4.28 12.56 12.51
CA GLN A 16 3.98 12.53 11.08
C GLN A 16 2.81 11.60 10.79
N ILE A 17 2.80 10.39 11.35
CA ILE A 17 1.69 9.43 11.17
C ILE A 17 0.38 10.00 11.71
N ARG A 18 0.40 10.63 12.89
CA ARG A 18 -0.79 11.22 13.53
C ARG A 18 -1.43 12.26 12.61
N ILE A 19 -0.64 13.19 12.08
CA ILE A 19 -1.10 14.24 11.19
C ILE A 19 -1.64 13.65 9.88
N PHE A 20 -0.97 12.65 9.29
CA PHE A 20 -1.48 11.99 8.09
C PHE A 20 -2.87 11.36 8.32
N LYS A 21 -3.07 10.70 9.47
CA LYS A 21 -4.36 10.10 9.82
C LYS A 21 -5.42 11.17 10.05
N GLU A 22 -5.09 12.26 10.73
CA GLU A 22 -5.99 13.38 10.96
C GLU A 22 -6.46 13.99 9.64
N LEU A 23 -5.54 14.30 8.72
CA LEU A 23 -5.88 14.79 7.38
C LEU A 23 -6.76 13.80 6.60
N TYR A 24 -6.51 12.50 6.74
CA TYR A 24 -7.23 11.48 5.98
C TYR A 24 -8.64 11.20 6.53
N TYR A 25 -8.76 10.99 7.84
CA TYR A 25 -9.98 10.54 8.50
C TYR A 25 -10.86 11.69 8.99
N ASN A 26 -10.27 12.79 9.47
CA ASN A 26 -11.01 13.92 10.03
C ASN A 26 -11.30 14.97 8.96
N GLU A 27 -10.29 15.38 8.17
CA GLU A 27 -10.48 16.37 7.11
C GLU A 27 -10.96 15.78 5.77
N GLY A 28 -10.93 14.45 5.63
CA GLY A 28 -11.40 13.77 4.42
C GLY A 28 -10.48 13.92 3.20
N VAL A 29 -9.22 14.30 3.39
CA VAL A 29 -8.24 14.48 2.31
C VAL A 29 -7.81 13.12 1.74
N ARG A 30 -8.55 12.62 0.74
CA ARG A 30 -8.25 11.33 0.10
C ARG A 30 -7.29 11.46 -1.09
N SER A 31 -7.44 12.51 -1.87
CA SER A 31 -6.69 12.79 -3.09
C SER A 31 -6.10 14.19 -3.05
N PRO A 32 -5.03 14.44 -2.26
CA PRO A 32 -4.45 15.76 -2.20
C PRO A 32 -3.89 16.18 -3.56
N THR A 33 -4.10 17.45 -3.93
CA THR A 33 -3.49 18.08 -5.11
C THR A 33 -1.99 18.25 -4.93
N VAL A 34 -1.26 18.58 -6.00
CA VAL A 34 0.20 18.80 -5.95
C VAL A 34 0.56 19.89 -4.93
N GLU A 35 -0.22 20.97 -4.89
CA GLU A 35 -0.03 22.08 -3.96
C GLU A 35 -0.31 21.65 -2.51
N GLN A 36 -1.38 20.88 -2.27
CA GLN A 36 -1.66 20.31 -0.95
C GLN A 36 -0.56 19.36 -0.49
N VAL A 37 -0.02 18.53 -1.39
CA VAL A 37 1.12 17.65 -1.09
C VAL A 37 2.36 18.46 -0.68
N GLN A 38 2.62 19.59 -1.34
CA GLN A 38 3.71 20.47 -0.96
C GLN A 38 3.47 21.14 0.40
N ARG A 39 2.27 21.66 0.64
CA ARG A 39 1.88 22.30 1.91
C ARG A 39 1.99 21.33 3.08
N ILE A 40 1.44 20.12 2.95
CA ILE A 40 1.53 19.05 3.96
C ILE A 40 2.99 18.66 4.17
N SER A 41 3.78 18.49 3.10
CA SER A 41 5.21 18.17 3.24
C SER A 41 5.98 19.26 3.97
N PHE A 42 5.64 20.53 3.75
CA PHE A 42 6.26 21.66 4.44
C PHE A 42 5.92 21.65 5.93
N GLN A 43 4.63 21.51 6.27
CA GLN A 43 4.18 21.39 7.66
C GLN A 43 4.84 20.20 8.38
N LEU A 44 4.95 19.05 7.71
CA LEU A 44 5.53 17.83 8.31
C LEU A 44 7.05 17.86 8.46
N LYS A 45 7.72 18.82 7.83
CA LYS A 45 9.19 18.97 7.88
C LYS A 45 9.68 19.35 9.28
N GLN A 46 8.85 20.02 10.08
CA GLN A 46 9.17 20.36 11.47
C GLN A 46 9.27 19.12 12.38
N TYR A 47 8.57 18.02 12.03
CA TYR A 47 8.54 16.77 12.80
C TYR A 47 9.55 15.72 12.29
N GLY A 48 10.39 16.08 11.31
CA GLY A 48 11.45 15.21 10.78
C GLY A 48 11.61 15.28 9.26
N LYS A 49 12.58 14.53 8.74
CA LYS A 49 12.92 14.51 7.30
C LYS A 49 11.79 13.87 6.49
N ILE A 50 11.15 14.68 5.64
CA ILE A 50 10.09 14.25 4.74
C ILE A 50 10.29 14.84 3.33
N LYS A 51 9.81 14.14 2.32
CA LYS A 51 9.77 14.59 0.92
C LYS A 51 8.33 14.54 0.42
N SER A 52 7.96 15.41 -0.52
CA SER A 52 6.61 15.44 -1.14
C SER A 52 6.18 14.08 -1.70
N LYS A 53 7.11 13.31 -2.26
CA LYS A 53 6.82 11.94 -2.74
C LYS A 53 6.32 10.99 -1.63
N ASN A 54 6.80 11.15 -0.40
CA ASN A 54 6.38 10.31 0.72
C ASN A 54 4.92 10.60 1.09
N VAL A 55 4.54 11.88 1.12
CA VAL A 55 3.16 12.34 1.33
C VAL A 55 2.27 11.73 0.24
N PHE A 56 2.61 11.93 -1.03
CA PHE A 56 1.84 11.38 -2.16
C PHE A 56 1.65 9.86 -2.07
N TYR A 57 2.72 9.11 -1.79
CA TYR A 57 2.63 7.66 -1.66
C TYR A 57 1.86 7.22 -0.43
N TRP A 58 1.92 7.94 0.69
CA TRP A 58 1.15 7.61 1.88
C TRP A 58 -0.35 7.63 1.57
N PHE A 59 -0.85 8.71 0.93
CA PHE A 59 -2.26 8.83 0.55
C PHE A 59 -2.69 7.82 -0.52
N ARG A 60 -1.81 7.49 -1.49
CA ARG A 60 -2.08 6.42 -2.47
C ARG A 60 -2.15 5.05 -1.83
N ASN A 61 -1.21 4.76 -0.92
CA ASN A 61 -1.10 3.47 -0.27
C ASN A 61 -2.26 3.23 0.70
N HIS A 62 -2.71 4.26 1.44
CA HIS A 62 -3.90 4.16 2.29
C HIS A 62 -5.15 3.79 1.49
N ARG A 63 -5.43 4.49 0.39
CA ARG A 63 -6.55 4.15 -0.50
C ARG A 63 -6.44 2.75 -1.09
N ALA A 64 -5.24 2.35 -1.51
CA ALA A 64 -5.01 1.01 -2.04
C ALA A 64 -5.33 -0.07 -0.99
N ARG A 65 -4.92 0.15 0.28
CA ARG A 65 -5.22 -0.76 1.39
C ARG A 65 -6.72 -0.82 1.71
N GLU A 66 -7.44 0.30 1.66
CA GLU A 66 -8.91 0.29 1.84
C GLU A 66 -9.60 -0.52 0.76
N LYS A 67 -9.21 -0.33 -0.51
CA LYS A 67 -9.73 -1.12 -1.63
C LYS A 67 -9.40 -2.61 -1.49
N GLN A 68 -8.20 -2.94 -1.04
CA GLN A 68 -7.79 -4.34 -0.87
C GLN A 68 -8.51 -5.01 0.30
N LYS A 69 -8.73 -4.31 1.42
CA LYS A 69 -9.56 -4.80 2.52
C LYS A 69 -10.97 -5.11 2.03
N LYS A 70 -11.62 -4.20 1.30
CA LYS A 70 -12.96 -4.42 0.73
C LYS A 70 -13.03 -5.61 -0.24
N LYS A 71 -11.98 -5.85 -1.03
CA LYS A 71 -11.90 -7.03 -1.92
C LYS A 71 -11.71 -8.35 -1.18
N ARG A 72 -10.91 -8.37 -0.10
CA ARG A 72 -10.71 -9.60 0.68
C ARG A 72 -11.98 -10.03 1.40
N PHE A 73 -12.72 -9.08 1.98
CA PHE A 73 -14.00 -9.37 2.66
C PHE A 73 -15.16 -9.69 1.71
N THR A 74 -14.99 -9.56 0.39
CA THR A 74 -16.01 -9.93 -0.61
C THR A 74 -15.66 -11.23 -1.36
N SER A 75 -14.59 -11.93 -0.94
CA SER A 75 -14.12 -13.17 -1.55
C SER A 75 -14.28 -14.40 -0.64
N ASP A 76 -15.00 -14.29 0.48
CA ASP A 76 -15.31 -15.40 1.41
C ASP A 76 -16.50 -16.26 0.92
N VAL A 77 -16.58 -16.53 -0.39
CA VAL A 77 -17.08 -17.84 -0.82
C VAL A 77 -15.84 -18.67 -1.11
N PRO A 78 -15.45 -19.61 -0.22
CA PRO A 78 -14.34 -20.50 -0.49
C PRO A 78 -14.79 -21.48 -1.58
N VAL A 79 -14.62 -21.11 -2.85
CA VAL A 79 -14.70 -22.07 -3.95
C VAL A 79 -13.41 -22.88 -3.91
N PRO A 80 -13.45 -24.19 -3.59
CA PRO A 80 -12.26 -25.02 -3.66
C PRO A 80 -11.86 -25.07 -5.13
N MET A 81 -10.70 -24.49 -5.45
CA MET A 81 -10.10 -24.58 -6.78
C MET A 81 -9.65 -26.03 -7.00
N GLN A 82 -10.56 -26.89 -7.46
CA GLN A 82 -10.23 -28.22 -7.92
C GLN A 82 -9.38 -28.07 -9.18
N ARG A 83 -8.08 -28.31 -8.99
CA ARG A 83 -7.10 -28.43 -10.06
C ARG A 83 -7.46 -29.65 -10.90
N SER A 84 -8.20 -29.46 -11.98
CA SER A 84 -8.40 -30.47 -13.03
C SER A 84 -7.04 -30.81 -13.64
N GLY A 85 -6.42 -31.88 -13.15
CA GLY A 85 -5.31 -32.55 -13.83
C GLY A 85 -5.88 -33.53 -14.84
N LEU A 86 -5.89 -33.13 -16.11
CA LEU A 86 -6.03 -34.04 -17.24
C LEU A 86 -4.87 -35.04 -17.19
N VAL A 87 -5.14 -36.30 -16.86
CA VAL A 87 -4.18 -37.40 -17.02
C VAL A 87 -4.14 -37.76 -18.50
N GLY A 88 -3.27 -37.08 -19.24
CA GLY A 88 -2.85 -37.47 -20.57
C GLY A 88 -1.37 -37.77 -20.52
N ASN A 89 -0.99 -39.05 -20.51
CA ASN A 89 0.37 -39.43 -20.84
C ASN A 89 0.35 -40.74 -21.63
N GLY A 90 0.27 -40.59 -22.95
CA GLY A 90 0.82 -41.56 -23.88
C GLY A 90 2.34 -41.39 -24.01
N ASN A 91 2.95 -42.31 -24.78
CA ASN A 91 4.37 -42.51 -25.11
C ASN A 91 4.99 -43.63 -24.25
N GLY A 92 5.53 -44.74 -24.76
CA GLY A 92 5.94 -45.12 -26.12
C GLY A 92 7.26 -45.91 -26.02
N THR A 93 7.32 -47.07 -26.70
CA THR A 93 8.53 -47.73 -27.24
C THR A 93 9.71 -48.12 -26.31
N ASN A 94 9.83 -49.40 -25.96
CA ASN A 94 10.72 -50.41 -26.57
C ASN A 94 10.45 -51.78 -25.93
#